data_AF-A0A947HLJ7-F1
#
_entry.id   AF-A0A947HLJ7-F1
#
_cell.length_a   1.000
_cell.length_b   1.000
_cell.length_c   1.000
_cell.angle_alpha   90.00
_cell.angle_beta   90.00
_cell.angle_gamma   90.00
#
_symmetry.space_group_name_H-M   'P 1'
#
loop_
_entity.id
_entity.type
_entity.pdbx_description
1 polymer ?
#
loop_
_entity_poly.entity_id
_entity_poly.type
_entity_poly.pdbx_seq_one_letter_code
_entity_poly.pdbx_strand_id
1 'polypeptide(L)'
;MKTGCSLAATVGRRALALAVVAGCAGDPASLIPADPEAVDPPGVRHASGASPTGAVHGASAATKPEGQPEGAPEAVLEQHEPVAGEVIHGTFGDGIAVDLIPKPVVVEPPLRPRKRLDLDQLNAAMRGATHGIGWEIAGKDQFVELALTLGKPDYIDQTIENLEPSALFLKFLGDASRSVCDAVQKRELTLPVGERALLLAADETQTSATAPEAIDANLRALLRRFHGRAVPAGAPELEHWRWLYQTAELKLGQPLLAWQAVCVGLINHPDFYTY
;
A
#
# COMPACT_ATOMS: atom_id res chain seq x y z
N MET A 1 64.74 32.03 15.36
CA MET A 1 64.42 31.83 16.79
C MET A 1 63.27 30.83 16.87
N LYS A 2 63.49 29.72 17.58
CA LYS A 2 62.53 28.63 17.80
C LYS A 2 61.69 28.97 19.03
N THR A 3 60.37 28.94 18.91
CA THR A 3 59.46 28.92 20.06
C THR A 3 58.47 27.80 19.84
N GLY A 4 58.67 26.71 20.58
CA GLY A 4 57.77 25.58 20.65
C GLY A 4 56.54 25.90 21.49
N CYS A 5 55.38 25.40 21.06
CA CYS A 5 54.15 25.43 21.83
C CYS A 5 53.87 24.01 22.32
N SER A 6 53.99 23.81 23.63
CA SER A 6 53.75 22.55 24.34
C SER A 6 52.25 22.35 24.56
N LEU A 7 51.77 21.11 24.37
CA LEU A 7 50.42 20.68 24.71
C LEU A 7 50.20 20.65 26.23
N ALA A 8 49.00 21.03 26.68
CA ALA A 8 48.41 20.53 27.91
C ALA A 8 46.94 20.13 27.62
N ALA A 9 46.70 18.83 27.51
CA ALA A 9 45.36 18.25 27.43
C ALA A 9 44.79 18.11 28.84
N THR A 10 43.65 18.76 29.11
CA THR A 10 42.87 18.52 30.32
C THR A 10 41.55 17.88 29.92
N VAL A 11 41.36 16.64 30.36
CA VAL A 11 40.12 15.86 30.25
C VAL A 11 39.12 16.45 31.25
N GLY A 12 38.05 17.07 30.74
CA GLY A 12 37.00 17.69 31.54
C GLY A 12 35.62 17.38 30.95
N ARG A 13 34.77 16.79 31.79
CA ARG A 13 33.40 16.30 31.55
C ARG A 13 32.57 17.20 30.62
N ARG A 14 31.92 16.56 29.64
CA ARG A 14 30.95 17.14 28.69
C ARG A 14 29.81 17.85 29.42
N ALA A 15 29.84 19.18 29.43
CA ALA A 15 28.67 20.02 29.60
C ALA A 15 28.03 20.24 28.22
N LEU A 16 26.70 20.17 28.16
CA LEU A 16 25.90 20.60 27.01
C LEU A 16 26.26 22.05 26.66
N ALA A 17 26.86 22.26 25.49
CA ALA A 17 27.00 23.58 24.89
C ALA A 17 25.87 23.76 23.89
N LEU A 18 24.91 24.59 24.30
CA LEU A 18 23.86 25.18 23.46
C LEU A 18 24.56 26.10 22.45
N ALA A 19 24.66 25.70 21.19
CA ALA A 19 25.17 26.55 20.12
C ALA A 19 24.07 27.53 19.69
N VAL A 20 24.13 28.75 20.22
CA VAL A 20 23.37 29.90 19.71
C VAL A 20 24.08 30.37 18.44
N VAL A 21 23.48 30.10 17.28
CA VAL A 21 23.89 30.69 16.01
C VAL A 21 23.31 32.10 15.95
N ALA A 22 24.12 33.09 16.27
CA ALA A 22 23.83 34.49 15.99
C ALA A 22 24.03 34.73 14.49
N GLY A 23 22.95 34.67 13.73
CA GLY A 23 22.90 35.08 12.33
C GLY A 23 22.73 36.60 12.23
N CYS A 24 23.72 37.25 11.63
CA CYS A 24 23.73 38.69 11.36
C CYS A 24 22.55 39.12 10.49
N ALA A 25 21.91 40.21 10.90
CA ALA A 25 20.95 40.96 10.11
C ALA A 25 21.63 41.52 8.85
N GLY A 26 21.06 41.21 7.68
CA GLY A 26 21.34 41.86 6.41
C GLY A 26 20.10 42.61 5.93
N ASP A 27 20.30 43.87 5.53
CA ASP A 27 19.31 44.86 5.13
C ASP A 27 18.28 44.41 4.06
N PRO A 28 17.00 44.82 4.18
CA PRO A 28 16.02 44.72 3.11
C PRO A 28 16.05 46.00 2.25
N ALA A 29 16.87 46.01 1.20
CA ALA A 29 16.83 47.05 0.20
C ALA A 29 16.47 46.45 -1.16
N SER A 30 15.23 46.74 -1.56
CA SER A 30 14.84 47.09 -2.94
C SER A 30 15.04 46.01 -4.01
N LEU A 31 13.94 45.49 -4.57
CA LEU A 31 13.76 45.24 -6.02
C LEU A 31 12.30 44.77 -6.28
N ILE A 32 11.43 45.75 -6.51
CA ILE A 32 10.25 45.68 -7.39
C ILE A 32 10.64 46.56 -8.60
N PRO A 33 10.29 46.31 -9.89
CA PRO A 33 9.09 45.64 -10.41
C PRO A 33 9.29 44.68 -11.61
N ALA A 34 8.26 43.89 -11.94
CA ALA A 34 7.67 43.84 -13.28
C ALA A 34 6.40 42.96 -13.28
N ASP A 35 5.38 43.45 -13.98
CA ASP A 35 4.03 42.92 -14.15
C ASP A 35 3.98 41.47 -14.70
N PRO A 36 3.06 40.61 -14.22
CA PRO A 36 2.64 39.45 -14.98
C PRO A 36 1.60 39.86 -16.03
N GLU A 37 2.04 39.82 -17.29
CA GLU A 37 1.20 39.83 -18.48
C GLU A 37 0.13 38.72 -18.34
N ALA A 38 -1.14 39.13 -18.31
CA ALA A 38 -2.28 38.24 -18.26
C ALA A 38 -2.38 37.48 -19.59
N VAL A 39 -1.97 36.21 -19.58
CA VAL A 39 -2.24 35.28 -20.67
C VAL A 39 -3.68 34.79 -20.53
N ASP A 40 -4.55 35.32 -21.39
CA ASP A 40 -5.91 34.82 -21.60
C ASP A 40 -5.89 33.33 -21.98
N PRO A 41 -6.64 32.45 -21.29
CA PRO A 41 -6.83 31.08 -21.75
C PRO A 41 -7.70 31.06 -23.02
N PRO A 42 -7.38 30.21 -24.02
CA PRO A 42 -8.21 30.07 -25.20
C PRO A 42 -9.60 29.54 -24.82
N GLY A 43 -10.62 30.29 -25.26
CA GLY A 43 -12.02 30.06 -24.97
C GLY A 43 -12.48 28.62 -25.22
N VAL A 44 -12.91 27.97 -24.14
CA VAL A 44 -13.71 26.74 -24.20
C VAL A 44 -15.08 27.13 -24.74
N ARG A 45 -15.32 26.83 -26.02
CA ARG A 45 -16.65 26.91 -26.61
C ARG A 45 -17.54 25.86 -25.94
N HIS A 46 -18.46 26.32 -25.10
CA HIS A 46 -19.59 25.51 -24.66
C HIS A 46 -20.46 25.17 -25.87
N ALA A 47 -20.32 23.95 -26.39
CA ALA A 47 -21.30 23.37 -27.29
C ALA A 47 -22.54 23.05 -26.46
N SER A 48 -23.52 23.96 -26.51
CA SER A 48 -24.88 23.74 -26.04
C SER A 48 -25.53 22.68 -26.96
N GLY A 49 -25.34 21.41 -26.61
CA GLY A 49 -25.99 20.27 -27.25
C GLY A 49 -27.36 20.04 -26.63
N ALA A 50 -28.41 20.30 -27.40
CA ALA A 50 -29.81 20.09 -27.05
C ALA A 50 -30.09 18.65 -26.59
N SER A 51 -30.91 18.52 -25.54
CA SER A 51 -31.58 17.27 -25.18
C SER A 51 -32.56 16.85 -26.28
N PRO A 52 -32.47 15.63 -26.81
CA PRO A 52 -33.60 15.00 -27.47
C PRO A 52 -34.47 14.32 -26.40
N THR A 53 -35.60 14.94 -26.09
CA THR A 53 -36.77 14.26 -25.53
C THR A 53 -37.25 13.21 -26.55
N GLY A 54 -36.87 11.95 -26.33
CA GLY A 54 -37.33 10.81 -27.10
C GLY A 54 -38.08 9.82 -26.20
N ALA A 55 -39.39 10.04 -26.05
CA ALA A 55 -40.30 9.01 -25.59
C ALA A 55 -40.60 8.07 -26.76
N VAL A 56 -40.32 6.77 -26.62
CA VAL A 56 -40.97 5.76 -27.45
C VAL A 56 -41.18 4.47 -26.65
N HIS A 57 -42.44 4.05 -26.63
CA HIS A 57 -42.93 2.76 -26.18
C HIS A 57 -42.17 1.57 -26.79
N GLY A 58 -42.00 0.50 -26.01
CA GLY A 58 -41.48 -0.77 -26.50
C GLY A 58 -41.89 -1.93 -25.60
N ALA A 59 -42.84 -2.73 -26.11
CA ALA A 59 -43.50 -3.87 -25.49
C ALA A 59 -42.60 -4.84 -24.70
N SER A 60 -43.11 -5.22 -23.53
CA SER A 60 -42.73 -6.39 -22.74
C SER A 60 -43.12 -7.67 -23.49
N ALA A 61 -42.13 -8.38 -24.03
CA ALA A 61 -42.31 -9.74 -24.51
C ALA A 61 -41.97 -10.71 -23.38
N ALA A 62 -42.96 -11.46 -22.92
CA ALA A 62 -42.82 -12.53 -21.96
C ALA A 62 -42.03 -13.69 -22.59
N THR A 63 -40.76 -13.84 -22.21
CA THR A 63 -39.94 -14.98 -22.59
C THR A 63 -40.34 -16.20 -21.74
N LYS A 64 -40.64 -17.27 -22.46
CA LYS A 64 -41.02 -18.61 -22.02
C LYS A 64 -39.97 -19.20 -21.05
N PRO A 65 -40.36 -19.88 -19.95
CA PRO A 65 -39.41 -20.60 -19.10
C PRO A 65 -38.86 -21.80 -19.86
N GLU A 66 -37.58 -21.75 -20.19
CA GLU A 66 -36.83 -22.83 -20.83
C GLU A 66 -36.39 -23.83 -19.75
N GLY A 67 -36.53 -25.12 -20.07
CA GLY A 67 -36.51 -26.22 -19.12
C GLY A 67 -35.22 -26.32 -18.30
N GLN A 68 -35.42 -26.66 -17.03
CA GLN A 68 -34.38 -27.03 -16.08
C GLN A 68 -33.65 -28.28 -16.61
N PRO A 69 -32.33 -28.22 -16.90
CA PRO A 69 -31.58 -29.38 -17.33
C PRO A 69 -31.54 -30.40 -16.19
N GLU A 70 -32.05 -31.59 -16.51
CA GLU A 70 -32.01 -32.81 -15.71
C GLU A 70 -30.55 -33.12 -15.32
N GLY A 71 -30.33 -33.42 -14.04
CA GLY A 71 -29.02 -33.41 -13.39
C GLY A 71 -27.98 -34.27 -14.09
N ALA A 72 -26.80 -33.68 -14.34
CA ALA A 72 -25.62 -34.43 -14.71
C ALA A 72 -25.28 -35.44 -13.59
N PRO A 73 -24.96 -36.70 -13.91
CA PRO A 73 -24.59 -37.69 -12.92
C PRO A 73 -23.36 -37.21 -12.14
N GLU A 74 -23.48 -37.24 -10.82
CA GLU A 74 -22.41 -36.95 -9.87
C GLU A 74 -21.22 -37.87 -10.17
N ALA A 75 -20.13 -37.28 -10.66
CA ALA A 75 -18.91 -38.02 -10.98
C ALA A 75 -18.31 -38.54 -9.67
N VAL A 76 -18.51 -39.82 -9.40
CA VAL A 76 -17.82 -40.56 -8.34
C VAL A 76 -16.33 -40.57 -8.70
N LEU A 77 -15.58 -39.65 -8.10
CA LEU A 77 -14.11 -39.68 -8.11
C LEU A 77 -13.68 -40.92 -7.35
N GLU A 78 -13.28 -41.98 -8.07
CA GLU A 78 -12.56 -43.11 -7.49
C GLU A 78 -11.32 -42.58 -6.79
N GLN A 79 -11.35 -42.61 -5.46
CA GLN A 79 -10.18 -42.33 -4.63
C GLN A 79 -9.24 -43.51 -4.78
N HIS A 80 -8.28 -43.41 -5.71
CA HIS A 80 -7.16 -44.33 -5.75
C HIS A 80 -6.36 -44.18 -4.46
N GLU A 81 -6.43 -45.19 -3.60
CA GLU A 81 -5.51 -45.30 -2.47
C GLU A 81 -4.07 -45.32 -3.02
N PRO A 82 -3.17 -44.46 -2.50
CA PRO A 82 -1.80 -44.43 -2.96
C PRO A 82 -1.15 -45.78 -2.64
N VAL A 83 -0.86 -46.56 -3.68
CA VAL A 83 -0.05 -47.77 -3.58
C VAL A 83 1.27 -47.36 -2.96
N ALA A 84 1.67 -47.99 -1.85
CA ALA A 84 2.92 -47.76 -1.17
C ALA A 84 4.09 -48.08 -2.12
N GLY A 85 4.51 -47.08 -2.88
CA GLY A 85 5.62 -47.17 -3.83
C GLY A 85 6.94 -47.31 -3.10
N GLU A 86 7.79 -48.19 -3.61
CA GLU A 86 9.18 -48.34 -3.21
C GLU A 86 9.92 -47.00 -3.35
N VAL A 87 10.61 -46.57 -2.29
CA VAL A 87 11.30 -45.29 -2.23
C VAL A 87 12.54 -45.33 -3.12
N ILE A 88 12.48 -44.65 -4.27
CA ILE A 88 13.63 -44.50 -5.16
C ILE A 88 14.47 -43.31 -4.66
N HIS A 89 15.60 -43.60 -4.02
CA HIS A 89 16.59 -42.59 -3.67
C HIS A 89 17.43 -42.21 -4.92
N GLY A 90 17.17 -41.02 -5.46
CA GLY A 90 17.98 -40.44 -6.54
C GLY A 90 19.18 -39.67 -6.00
N THR A 91 20.28 -39.66 -6.74
CA THR A 91 21.42 -38.75 -6.50
C THR A 91 21.42 -37.68 -7.59
N PHE A 92 21.67 -36.42 -7.21
CA PHE A 92 21.82 -35.31 -8.15
C PHE A 92 23.19 -34.64 -7.92
N GLY A 93 24.05 -34.62 -8.93
CA GLY A 93 25.39 -34.01 -8.82
C GLY A 93 26.36 -34.78 -7.92
N ASP A 94 27.19 -34.06 -7.14
CA ASP A 94 28.32 -34.51 -6.29
C ASP A 94 27.96 -35.49 -5.14
N GLY A 95 27.02 -36.41 -5.35
CA GLY A 95 26.60 -37.39 -4.35
C GLY A 95 25.70 -36.82 -3.26
N ILE A 96 25.12 -35.63 -3.45
CA ILE A 96 24.10 -35.11 -2.52
C ILE A 96 22.83 -35.95 -2.73
N ALA A 97 22.49 -36.73 -1.71
CA ALA A 97 21.22 -37.43 -1.64
C ALA A 97 20.10 -36.39 -1.51
N VAL A 98 19.29 -36.24 -2.56
CA VAL A 98 18.09 -35.41 -2.53
C VAL A 98 16.93 -36.33 -2.21
N ASP A 99 16.25 -36.08 -1.10
CA ASP A 99 15.04 -36.80 -0.76
C ASP A 99 13.92 -36.32 -1.70
N LEU A 100 13.62 -37.13 -2.72
CA LEU A 100 12.58 -36.83 -3.71
C LEU A 100 11.18 -37.07 -3.16
N ILE A 101 11.06 -37.65 -1.97
CA ILE A 101 9.80 -37.74 -1.27
C ILE A 101 9.54 -36.39 -0.63
N PRO A 102 8.51 -35.63 -1.07
CA PRO A 102 8.11 -34.44 -0.36
C PRO A 102 7.80 -34.86 1.07
N LYS A 103 8.53 -34.30 2.04
CA LYS A 103 8.26 -34.54 3.46
C LYS A 103 6.75 -34.35 3.66
N PRO A 104 6.05 -35.32 4.27
CA PRO A 104 4.61 -35.20 4.47
C PRO A 104 4.37 -33.86 5.15
N VAL A 105 3.71 -32.96 4.42
CA VAL A 105 3.38 -31.63 4.93
C VAL A 105 2.52 -31.91 6.16
N VAL A 106 3.02 -31.51 7.33
CA VAL A 106 2.22 -31.54 8.54
C VAL A 106 1.03 -30.64 8.27
N VAL A 107 -0.13 -31.24 8.00
CA VAL A 107 -1.36 -30.49 7.78
C VAL A 107 -1.74 -29.94 9.14
N GLU A 108 -1.36 -28.69 9.38
CA GLU A 108 -1.83 -27.96 10.56
C GLU A 108 -3.36 -28.03 10.59
N PRO A 109 -3.97 -28.23 11.77
CA PRO A 109 -5.42 -28.24 11.89
C PRO A 109 -5.99 -26.97 11.24
N PRO A 110 -7.17 -27.06 10.58
CA PRO A 110 -7.67 -25.99 9.74
C PRO A 110 -7.69 -24.67 10.53
N LEU A 111 -6.79 -23.76 10.15
CA LEU A 111 -6.81 -22.40 10.64
C LEU A 111 -8.17 -21.81 10.29
N ARG A 112 -8.75 -21.02 11.21
CA ARG A 112 -9.99 -20.31 10.89
C ARG A 112 -9.78 -19.52 9.59
N PRO A 113 -10.72 -19.57 8.63
CA PRO A 113 -10.59 -18.80 7.41
C PRO A 113 -10.46 -17.33 7.78
N ARG A 114 -9.44 -16.66 7.25
CA ARG A 114 -9.23 -15.23 7.45
C ARG A 114 -10.45 -14.48 6.94
N LYS A 115 -10.97 -13.55 7.73
CA LYS A 115 -12.09 -12.70 7.32
C LYS A 115 -11.59 -11.32 6.99
N ARG A 116 -12.20 -10.63 6.02
CA ARG A 116 -11.90 -9.21 5.81
C ARG A 116 -12.45 -8.38 6.97
N LEU A 117 -11.80 -7.25 7.24
CA LEU A 117 -12.35 -6.20 8.09
C LEU A 117 -13.68 -5.70 7.52
N ASP A 118 -14.63 -5.35 8.40
CA ASP A 118 -15.80 -4.59 7.96
C ASP A 118 -15.38 -3.21 7.41
N LEU A 119 -16.27 -2.54 6.68
CA LEU A 119 -15.90 -1.29 5.99
C LEU A 119 -15.52 -0.17 6.96
N ASP A 120 -16.13 -0.14 8.14
CA ASP A 120 -15.88 0.90 9.14
C ASP A 120 -14.50 0.66 9.79
N GLN A 121 -14.16 -0.60 10.09
CA GLN A 121 -12.85 -1.06 10.54
C GLN A 121 -11.77 -0.80 9.48
N LEU A 122 -12.04 -1.10 8.21
CA LEU A 122 -11.09 -0.86 7.12
C LEU A 122 -10.81 0.63 6.93
N ASN A 123 -11.84 1.48 6.95
CA ASN A 123 -11.68 2.92 6.86
C ASN A 123 -10.88 3.46 8.07
N ALA A 124 -11.19 2.99 9.29
CA ALA A 124 -10.45 3.36 10.50
C ALA A 124 -8.99 2.90 10.45
N ALA A 125 -8.71 1.68 9.99
CA ALA A 125 -7.37 1.14 9.83
C ALA A 125 -6.58 1.95 8.80
N MET A 126 -7.20 2.29 7.66
CA MET A 126 -6.59 3.12 6.62
C MET A 126 -6.23 4.50 7.16
N ARG A 127 -7.19 5.20 7.78
CA ARG A 127 -6.93 6.51 8.40
C ARG A 127 -5.87 6.43 9.51
N GLY A 128 -5.87 5.38 10.33
CA GLY A 128 -4.84 5.17 11.36
C GLY A 128 -3.44 5.02 10.77
N ALA A 129 -3.31 4.19 9.73
CA ALA A 129 -2.03 3.96 9.05
C ALA A 129 -1.54 5.20 8.30
N THR A 130 -2.42 6.10 7.84
CA THR A 130 -2.09 7.24 6.98
C THR A 130 -2.21 8.59 7.67
N HIS A 131 -2.18 8.65 9.01
CA HIS A 131 -2.35 9.90 9.78
C HIS A 131 -3.62 10.68 9.37
N GLY A 132 -4.76 10.00 9.29
CA GLY A 132 -6.09 10.57 9.09
C GLY A 132 -6.57 10.67 7.64
N ILE A 133 -5.72 10.37 6.64
CA ILE A 133 -6.12 10.43 5.22
C ILE A 133 -7.00 9.23 4.88
N GLY A 134 -8.26 9.48 4.58
CA GLY A 134 -9.20 8.48 4.09
C GLY A 134 -9.39 8.56 2.58
N TRP A 135 -10.18 7.61 2.05
CA TRP A 135 -10.55 7.61 0.64
C TRP A 135 -11.66 8.62 0.39
N GLU A 136 -11.26 9.85 0.02
CA GLU A 136 -12.17 10.98 -0.15
C GLU A 136 -12.12 11.51 -1.59
N ILE A 137 -13.29 11.66 -2.22
CA ILE A 137 -13.43 12.26 -3.56
C ILE A 137 -14.46 13.38 -3.46
N ALA A 138 -14.05 14.60 -3.87
CA ALA A 138 -14.88 15.81 -3.76
C ALA A 138 -15.42 16.07 -2.33
N GLY A 139 -14.60 15.78 -1.31
CA GLY A 139 -14.95 15.98 0.11
C GLY A 139 -15.91 14.94 0.69
N LYS A 140 -16.18 13.84 -0.03
CA LYS A 140 -17.05 12.76 0.43
C LYS A 140 -16.26 11.48 0.69
N ASP A 141 -16.53 10.83 1.82
CA ASP A 141 -15.96 9.53 2.16
C ASP A 141 -16.55 8.44 1.26
N GLN A 142 -15.70 7.85 0.42
CA GLN A 142 -16.12 6.86 -0.56
C GLN A 142 -16.53 5.52 0.07
N PHE A 143 -16.07 5.19 1.28
CA PHE A 143 -16.56 4.01 1.99
C PHE A 143 -18.03 4.16 2.37
N VAL A 144 -18.49 5.38 2.64
CA VAL A 144 -19.89 5.69 2.94
C VAL A 144 -20.72 5.72 1.66
N GLU A 145 -20.26 6.44 0.63
CA GLU A 145 -21.01 6.56 -0.64
C GLU A 145 -21.18 5.21 -1.36
N LEU A 146 -20.21 4.29 -1.21
CA LEU A 146 -20.20 2.98 -1.88
C LEU A 146 -20.56 1.81 -0.95
N ALA A 147 -21.02 2.09 0.29
CA ALA A 147 -21.24 1.08 1.32
C ALA A 147 -22.08 -0.12 0.85
N LEU A 148 -23.19 0.13 0.14
CA LEU A 148 -24.07 -0.93 -0.38
C LEU A 148 -23.36 -1.82 -1.42
N THR A 149 -22.56 -1.22 -2.31
CA THR A 149 -21.80 -1.98 -3.32
C THR A 149 -20.64 -2.76 -2.72
N LEU A 150 -20.14 -2.31 -1.57
CA LEU A 150 -19.06 -2.93 -0.81
C LEU A 150 -19.54 -4.05 0.13
N GLY A 151 -20.85 -4.36 0.11
CA GLY A 151 -21.44 -5.45 0.87
C GLY A 151 -21.87 -5.08 2.29
N LYS A 152 -21.99 -3.77 2.61
CA LYS A 152 -22.53 -3.34 3.90
C LYS A 152 -24.02 -3.74 3.98
N PRO A 153 -24.47 -4.38 5.08
CA PRO A 153 -25.88 -4.74 5.26
C PRO A 153 -26.82 -3.54 5.20
N ASP A 154 -27.95 -3.67 4.51
CA ASP A 154 -29.01 -2.67 4.48
C ASP A 154 -30.08 -2.88 5.56
N TYR A 155 -30.04 -4.01 6.28
CA TYR A 155 -30.98 -4.46 7.31
C TYR A 155 -32.45 -4.56 6.86
N ILE A 156 -32.74 -4.36 5.57
CA ILE A 156 -34.06 -4.59 4.99
C ILE A 156 -34.09 -6.00 4.40
N ASP A 157 -33.10 -6.31 3.56
CA ASP A 157 -32.99 -7.59 2.84
C ASP A 157 -31.78 -8.41 3.32
N GLN A 158 -30.73 -7.77 3.81
CA GLN A 158 -29.52 -8.43 4.31
C GLN A 158 -29.14 -7.94 5.71
N THR A 159 -29.02 -8.89 6.66
CA THR A 159 -28.65 -8.62 8.06
C THR A 159 -27.22 -9.02 8.42
N ILE A 160 -26.55 -9.75 7.53
CA ILE A 160 -25.19 -10.26 7.73
C ILE A 160 -24.28 -9.67 6.66
N GLU A 161 -23.18 -9.06 7.10
CA GLU A 161 -22.14 -8.60 6.18
C GLU A 161 -21.35 -9.79 5.63
N ASN A 162 -21.19 -9.86 4.31
CA ASN A 162 -20.30 -10.84 3.71
C ASN A 162 -18.84 -10.38 3.87
N LEU A 163 -18.14 -10.97 4.84
CA LEU A 163 -16.73 -10.70 5.14
C LEU A 163 -15.74 -11.55 4.31
N GLU A 164 -16.20 -12.19 3.24
CA GLU A 164 -15.29 -12.78 2.25
C GLU A 164 -14.75 -11.69 1.30
N PRO A 165 -13.46 -11.71 0.96
CA PRO A 165 -12.88 -10.74 0.02
C PRO A 165 -13.37 -11.03 -1.40
N SER A 166 -14.43 -10.35 -1.82
CA SER A 166 -14.94 -10.44 -3.19
C SER A 166 -14.03 -9.72 -4.19
N ALA A 167 -14.12 -10.07 -5.48
CA ALA A 167 -13.38 -9.38 -6.54
C ALA A 167 -13.72 -7.87 -6.60
N LEU A 168 -14.98 -7.53 -6.31
CA LEU A 168 -15.45 -6.15 -6.24
C LEU A 168 -14.81 -5.40 -5.08
N PHE A 169 -14.75 -6.02 -3.89
CA PHE A 169 -14.04 -5.46 -2.73
C PHE A 169 -12.56 -5.19 -3.07
N LEU A 170 -11.86 -6.15 -3.67
CA LEU A 170 -10.45 -5.99 -4.03
C LEU A 170 -10.23 -4.87 -5.07
N LYS A 171 -11.16 -4.70 -6.02
CA LYS A 171 -11.10 -3.58 -6.97
C LYS A 171 -11.18 -2.23 -6.25
N PHE A 172 -12.15 -2.08 -5.34
CA PHE A 172 -12.33 -0.85 -4.58
C PHE A 172 -11.19 -0.60 -3.59
N LEU A 173 -10.67 -1.64 -2.94
CA LEU A 173 -9.46 -1.52 -2.11
C LEU A 173 -8.27 -1.03 -2.95
N GLY A 174 -8.14 -1.51 -4.18
CA GLY A 174 -7.15 -1.03 -5.14
C GLY A 174 -7.33 0.45 -5.52
N ASP A 175 -8.56 0.90 -5.72
CA ASP A 175 -8.85 2.31 -6.02
C ASP A 175 -8.62 3.22 -4.81
N ALA A 176 -9.10 2.80 -3.64
CA ALA A 176 -8.90 3.46 -2.35
C ALA A 176 -7.42 3.64 -2.04
N SER A 177 -6.65 2.55 -2.10
CA SER A 177 -5.21 2.57 -1.83
C SER A 177 -4.44 3.53 -2.74
N ARG A 178 -4.72 3.54 -4.06
CA ARG A 178 -4.09 4.49 -4.99
C ARG A 178 -4.42 5.95 -4.65
N SER A 179 -5.70 6.24 -4.39
CA SER A 179 -6.15 7.58 -4.03
C SER A 179 -5.55 8.08 -2.72
N VAL A 180 -5.58 7.23 -1.68
CA VAL A 180 -5.05 7.57 -0.36
C VAL A 180 -3.53 7.70 -0.37
N CYS A 181 -2.81 6.78 -1.01
CA CYS A 181 -1.35 6.85 -1.06
C CYS A 181 -0.83 8.05 -1.89
N ASP A 182 -1.57 8.46 -2.94
CA ASP A 182 -1.29 9.72 -3.66
C ASP A 182 -1.47 10.95 -2.75
N ALA A 183 -2.58 11.01 -2.00
CA ALA A 183 -2.83 12.10 -1.06
C ALA A 183 -1.82 12.13 0.11
N VAL A 184 -1.44 10.96 0.64
CA VAL A 184 -0.39 10.82 1.66
C VAL A 184 0.91 11.40 1.12
N GLN A 185 1.39 10.92 -0.02
CA GLN A 185 2.63 11.36 -0.63
C GLN A 185 2.69 12.89 -0.82
N LYS A 186 1.62 13.51 -1.33
CA LYS A 186 1.53 14.97 -1.49
C LYS A 186 1.66 15.72 -0.16
N ARG A 187 1.07 15.18 0.90
CA ARG A 187 1.16 15.75 2.25
C ARG A 187 2.53 15.53 2.90
N GLU A 188 3.19 14.40 2.66
CA GLU A 188 4.53 14.12 3.21
C GLU A 188 5.54 15.23 2.90
N LEU A 189 5.47 15.78 1.68
CA LEU A 189 6.37 16.83 1.20
C LEU A 189 6.20 18.16 1.94
N THR A 190 5.05 18.40 2.58
CA THR A 190 4.78 19.63 3.33
C THR A 190 4.99 19.48 4.83
N LEU A 191 5.15 18.24 5.32
CA LEU A 191 5.32 17.92 6.73
C LEU A 191 6.80 17.80 7.13
N PRO A 192 7.15 18.20 8.37
CA PRO A 192 8.46 17.91 8.93
C PRO A 192 8.65 16.40 9.11
N VAL A 193 9.89 15.91 9.02
CA VAL A 193 10.24 14.48 9.02
C VAL A 193 9.60 13.69 10.19
N GLY A 194 9.44 14.29 11.37
CA GLY A 194 8.83 13.64 12.52
C GLY A 194 7.31 13.42 12.45
N GLU A 195 6.62 14.08 11.52
CA GLU A 195 5.15 14.02 11.36
C GLU A 195 4.73 13.19 10.13
N ARG A 196 5.71 12.72 9.37
CA ARG A 196 5.57 11.93 8.15
C ARG A 196 5.00 10.53 8.45
N ALA A 197 4.10 10.05 7.60
CA ALA A 197 3.47 8.73 7.71
C ALA A 197 4.14 7.67 6.82
N LEU A 198 4.63 8.07 5.64
CA LEU A 198 5.25 7.19 4.65
C LEU A 198 6.79 7.23 4.66
N LEU A 199 7.37 8.40 4.95
CA LEU A 199 8.81 8.67 4.91
C LEU A 199 9.35 8.89 6.34
N LEU A 200 9.33 7.83 7.16
CA LEU A 200 9.72 7.91 8.58
C LEU A 200 11.23 7.87 8.80
N ALA A 201 11.94 7.09 7.97
CA ALA A 201 13.39 6.87 8.11
C ALA A 201 14.16 7.09 6.80
N ALA A 202 13.47 7.40 5.70
CA ALA A 202 14.05 7.72 4.42
C ALA A 202 13.56 9.10 3.93
N ASP A 203 14.29 9.72 3.02
CA ASP A 203 13.88 10.96 2.35
C ASP A 203 13.40 10.72 0.91
N GLU A 204 12.81 11.74 0.30
CA GLU A 204 12.25 11.70 -1.05
C GLU A 204 13.27 11.58 -2.18
N THR A 205 14.58 11.70 -1.89
CA THR A 205 15.69 11.62 -2.85
C THR A 205 16.52 10.34 -2.72
N GLN A 206 16.39 9.63 -1.61
CA GLN A 206 17.13 8.42 -1.31
C GLN A 206 16.70 7.23 -2.19
N THR A 207 17.69 6.56 -2.76
CA THR A 207 17.51 5.38 -3.59
C THR A 207 18.05 4.14 -2.91
N SER A 208 17.73 2.97 -3.47
CA SER A 208 18.33 1.71 -3.04
C SER A 208 19.86 1.70 -3.21
N ALA A 209 20.38 2.49 -4.15
CA ALA A 209 21.82 2.63 -4.39
C ALA A 209 22.51 3.61 -3.44
N THR A 210 21.84 4.71 -3.04
CA THR A 210 22.45 5.75 -2.22
C THR A 210 22.27 5.54 -0.73
N ALA A 211 21.17 4.92 -0.29
CA ALA A 211 20.84 4.78 1.12
C ALA A 211 20.09 3.47 1.46
N PRO A 212 20.66 2.29 1.17
CA PRO A 212 19.98 1.00 1.38
C PRO A 212 19.54 0.78 2.84
N GLU A 213 20.32 1.21 3.83
CA GLU A 213 19.97 1.08 5.24
C GLU A 213 18.75 1.94 5.63
N ALA A 214 18.59 3.12 5.02
CA ALA A 214 17.45 4.00 5.24
C ALA A 214 16.17 3.42 4.63
N ILE A 215 16.27 2.83 3.42
CA ILE A 215 15.16 2.10 2.79
C ILE A 215 14.70 0.96 3.70
N ASP A 216 15.62 0.14 4.21
CA ASP A 216 15.31 -0.98 5.12
C ASP A 216 14.72 -0.50 6.45
N ALA A 217 15.23 0.59 7.01
CA ALA A 217 14.66 1.19 8.21
C ALA A 217 13.23 1.70 7.97
N ASN A 218 12.97 2.32 6.83
CA ASN A 218 11.65 2.83 6.49
C ASN A 218 10.66 1.69 6.25
N LEU A 219 11.05 0.65 5.50
CA LEU A 219 10.22 -0.54 5.28
C LEU A 219 9.81 -1.24 6.57
N ARG A 220 10.74 -1.41 7.53
CA ARG A 220 10.41 -1.96 8.86
C ARG A 220 9.42 -1.09 9.61
N ALA A 221 9.58 0.23 9.56
CA ALA A 221 8.65 1.16 10.19
C ALA A 221 7.25 1.08 9.55
N LEU A 222 7.18 0.96 8.22
CA LEU A 222 5.92 0.81 7.48
C LEU A 222 5.23 -0.53 7.77
N LEU A 223 5.95 -1.65 7.82
CA LEU A 223 5.37 -2.94 8.18
C LEU A 223 4.81 -2.95 9.61
N ARG A 224 5.50 -2.30 10.54
CA ARG A 224 4.98 -2.12 11.90
C ARG A 224 3.71 -1.28 11.91
N ARG A 225 3.66 -0.25 11.06
CA ARG A 225 2.54 0.69 10.98
C ARG A 225 1.31 0.11 10.32
N PHE A 226 1.47 -0.51 9.16
CA PHE A 226 0.35 -1.02 8.35
C PHE A 226 -0.07 -2.43 8.81
N HIS A 227 0.86 -3.30 9.17
CA HIS A 227 0.56 -4.70 9.48
C HIS A 227 0.72 -5.04 10.97
N GLY A 228 1.11 -4.07 11.81
CA GLY A 228 1.37 -4.31 13.24
C GLY A 228 2.58 -5.18 13.52
N ARG A 229 3.41 -5.49 12.52
CA ARG A 229 4.51 -6.46 12.60
C ARG A 229 5.86 -5.79 12.82
N ALA A 230 6.53 -6.14 13.91
CA ALA A 230 7.93 -5.76 14.12
C ALA A 230 8.84 -6.75 13.38
N VAL A 231 9.63 -6.25 12.42
CA VAL A 231 10.56 -7.06 11.61
C VAL A 231 11.99 -6.66 11.97
N PRO A 232 12.89 -7.62 12.29
CA PRO A 232 14.29 -7.29 12.59
C PRO A 232 15.05 -6.81 11.35
N ALA A 233 16.19 -6.15 11.56
CA ALA A 233 17.07 -5.78 10.45
C ALA A 233 17.62 -7.04 9.75
N GLY A 234 17.70 -7.02 8.42
CA GLY A 234 18.18 -8.16 7.63
C GLY A 234 17.22 -9.35 7.53
N ALA A 235 16.00 -9.23 8.03
CA ALA A 235 15.03 -10.32 7.94
C ALA A 235 14.66 -10.63 6.48
N PRO A 236 14.51 -11.91 6.09
CA PRO A 236 14.17 -12.29 4.71
C PRO A 236 12.80 -11.77 4.27
N GLU A 237 11.88 -11.53 5.20
CA GLU A 237 10.55 -10.97 4.91
C GLU A 237 10.61 -9.57 4.29
N LEU A 238 11.72 -8.83 4.47
CA LEU A 238 11.92 -7.52 3.84
C LEU A 238 12.25 -7.64 2.35
N GLU A 239 12.71 -8.79 1.85
CA GLU A 239 13.19 -8.94 0.48
C GLU A 239 12.11 -8.63 -0.55
N HIS A 240 10.87 -9.10 -0.34
CA HIS A 240 9.77 -8.80 -1.24
C HIS A 240 9.46 -7.30 -1.31
N TRP A 241 9.52 -6.61 -0.17
CA TRP A 241 9.26 -5.17 -0.09
C TRP A 241 10.40 -4.33 -0.67
N ARG A 242 11.65 -4.75 -0.47
CA ARG A 242 12.81 -4.17 -1.15
C ARG A 242 12.69 -4.32 -2.65
N TRP A 243 12.34 -5.51 -3.13
CA TRP A 243 12.17 -5.78 -4.56
C TRP A 243 11.06 -4.91 -5.17
N LEU A 244 9.92 -4.76 -4.47
CA LEU A 244 8.84 -3.87 -4.91
C LEU A 244 9.33 -2.42 -5.04
N TYR A 245 10.01 -1.91 -4.01
CA TYR A 245 10.58 -0.57 -4.02
C TYR A 245 11.58 -0.37 -5.16
N GLN A 246 12.59 -1.25 -5.27
CA GLN A 246 13.62 -1.20 -6.30
C GLN A 246 13.05 -1.27 -7.71
N THR A 247 12.06 -2.14 -7.93
CA THR A 247 11.42 -2.29 -9.24
C THR A 247 10.64 -1.03 -9.61
N ALA A 248 9.87 -0.47 -8.67
CA ALA A 248 9.13 0.77 -8.89
C ALA A 248 10.08 1.96 -9.11
N GLU A 249 11.15 2.05 -8.33
CA GLU A 249 12.20 3.06 -8.45
C GLU A 249 12.85 3.01 -9.84
N LEU A 250 13.26 1.84 -10.29
CA LEU A 250 13.88 1.63 -11.61
C LEU A 250 12.92 1.97 -12.77
N LYS A 251 11.63 1.63 -12.64
CA LYS A 251 10.63 1.84 -13.69
C LYS A 251 10.15 3.28 -13.79
N LEU A 252 10.02 3.96 -12.65
CA LEU A 252 9.44 5.30 -12.56
C LEU A 252 10.49 6.40 -12.50
N GLY A 253 11.74 6.06 -12.15
CA GLY A 253 12.86 7.00 -12.06
C GLY A 253 12.72 8.02 -10.92
N GLN A 254 11.81 7.80 -9.98
CA GLN A 254 11.50 8.72 -8.88
C GLN A 254 11.29 7.94 -7.57
N PRO A 255 12.14 8.12 -6.55
CA PRO A 255 12.01 7.44 -5.25
C PRO A 255 10.64 7.66 -4.59
N LEU A 256 10.11 8.87 -4.71
CA LEU A 256 8.82 9.21 -4.14
C LEU A 256 7.67 8.36 -4.72
N LEU A 257 7.66 8.09 -6.03
CA LEU A 257 6.68 7.21 -6.66
C LEU A 257 6.89 5.74 -6.29
N ALA A 258 8.14 5.33 -6.03
CA ALA A 258 8.44 4.00 -5.51
C ALA A 258 7.84 3.80 -4.10
N TRP A 259 7.92 4.81 -3.23
CA TRP A 259 7.25 4.78 -1.93
C TRP A 259 5.73 4.74 -2.02
N GLN A 260 5.13 5.43 -3.01
CA GLN A 260 3.70 5.32 -3.27
C GLN A 260 3.31 3.88 -3.68
N ALA A 261 4.11 3.23 -4.53
CA ALA A 261 3.90 1.83 -4.91
C ALA A 261 3.98 0.89 -3.69
N VAL A 262 4.94 1.11 -2.78
CA VAL A 262 5.03 0.37 -1.51
C VAL A 262 3.79 0.61 -0.64
N CYS A 263 3.33 1.86 -0.49
CA CYS A 263 2.11 2.19 0.26
C CYS A 263 0.89 1.43 -0.29
N VAL A 264 0.70 1.44 -1.62
CA VAL A 264 -0.37 0.69 -2.28
C VAL A 264 -0.23 -0.81 -2.00
N GLY A 265 0.98 -1.37 -2.13
CA GLY A 265 1.25 -2.77 -1.83
C GLY A 265 0.94 -3.16 -0.39
N LEU A 266 1.26 -2.30 0.58
CA LEU A 266 0.98 -2.53 2.00
C LEU A 266 -0.52 -2.58 2.29
N ILE A 267 -1.32 -1.68 1.72
CA ILE A 267 -2.79 -1.66 1.89
C ILE A 267 -3.46 -2.86 1.21
N ASN A 268 -2.98 -3.27 0.03
CA ASN A 268 -3.53 -4.41 -0.71
C ASN A 268 -3.02 -5.77 -0.21
N HIS A 269 -2.12 -5.79 0.77
CA HIS A 269 -1.65 -7.04 1.35
C HIS A 269 -2.71 -7.62 2.30
N PRO A 270 -2.97 -8.95 2.29
CA PRO A 270 -3.96 -9.56 3.18
C PRO A 270 -3.76 -9.25 4.66
N ASP A 271 -2.53 -9.08 5.13
CA ASP A 271 -2.24 -8.70 6.53
C ASP A 271 -2.75 -7.31 6.93
N PHE A 272 -3.16 -6.48 5.97
CA PHE A 272 -3.76 -5.18 6.26
C PHE A 272 -5.27 -5.26 6.46
N TYR A 273 -5.98 -5.97 5.58
CA TYR A 273 -7.44 -5.94 5.53
C TYR A 273 -8.10 -7.22 6.05
N THR A 274 -7.35 -8.17 6.61
CA THR A 274 -7.92 -9.42 7.16
C THR A 274 -7.49 -9.72 8.59
N TYR A 275 -8.34 -10.45 9.32
CA TYR A 275 -8.14 -10.90 10.69
C TYR A 275 -8.49 -12.38 10.88
#